data_AF-M8C345-F1
#
_entry.id   AF-M8C345-F1
#
_cell.length_a   1.000
_cell.length_b   1.000
_cell.length_c   1.000
_cell.angle_alpha   90.00
_cell.angle_beta   90.00
_cell.angle_gamma   90.00
#
_symmetry.space_group_name_H-M   'P 1'
#
loop_
_entity.id
_entity.type
_entity.pdbx_description
1 polymer ?
#
loop_
_entity_poly.entity_id
_entity_poly.type
_entity_poly.pdbx_seq_one_letter_code
_entity_poly.pdbx_strand_id
1 'polypeptide(L)'
;MVLLEIVSGRRPVMDMDAELPAAAADKVSIPLLEWVWDLYEKSAIVEALDERLNGDEQLGDGHDGKWQVHRALVVGLWCTPPDPSARPSAVRFMNVLQSKEVTLPTLSRPRPSSYIFRGSHGYNVSSSSANVCSDVSWASSGR
;
A
#
# COMPACT_ATOMS: atom_id res chain seq x y z
N MET A 1 4.47 -0.08 -0.87
CA MET A 1 3.96 0.25 0.48
C MET A 1 4.38 1.65 0.90
N VAL A 2 5.67 1.92 1.15
CA VAL A 2 6.16 3.20 1.70
C VAL A 2 5.65 4.44 0.95
N LEU A 3 5.69 4.45 -0.38
CA LEU A 3 5.15 5.56 -1.19
C LEU A 3 3.66 5.81 -0.93
N LEU A 4 2.86 4.74 -0.80
CA LEU A 4 1.43 4.86 -0.52
C LEU A 4 1.21 5.41 0.89
N GLU A 5 1.98 4.96 1.88
CA GLU A 5 1.89 5.45 3.26
C GLU A 5 2.25 6.94 3.36
N ILE A 6 3.31 7.37 2.67
CA ILE A 6 3.74 8.77 2.65
C ILE A 6 2.69 9.66 2.00
N VAL A 7 2.21 9.29 0.81
CA VAL A 7 1.26 10.14 0.07
C VAL A 7 -0.11 10.16 0.74
N SER A 8 -0.53 9.05 1.34
CA SER A 8 -1.85 8.94 1.97
C SER A 8 -1.89 9.33 3.44
N GLY A 9 -0.75 9.43 4.11
CA GLY A 9 -0.66 9.67 5.55
C GLY A 9 -1.21 8.52 6.41
N ARG A 10 -1.57 7.39 5.79
CA ARG A 10 -2.26 6.27 6.43
C ARG A 10 -1.29 5.11 6.70
N ARG A 11 -1.63 4.31 7.72
CA ARG A 11 -0.90 3.08 8.05
C ARG A 11 -1.15 1.99 6.99
N PRO A 12 -0.26 0.97 6.86
CA PRO A 12 -0.45 -0.15 5.93
C PRO A 12 -1.76 -0.93 6.09
N VAL A 13 -2.34 -0.89 7.29
CA VAL A 13 -3.65 -1.49 7.63
C VAL A 13 -4.51 -0.37 8.20
N MET A 14 -5.73 -0.25 7.70
CA MET A 14 -6.71 0.76 8.10
C MET A 14 -7.85 0.08 8.85
N ASP A 15 -8.21 0.62 10.01
CA ASP A 15 -9.42 0.20 10.71
C ASP A 15 -10.61 1.01 10.17
N MET A 16 -11.64 0.32 9.69
CA MET A 16 -12.90 0.91 9.29
C MET A 16 -13.92 0.61 10.37
N ASP A 17 -14.49 1.67 10.94
CA ASP A 17 -15.62 1.54 11.85
C ASP A 17 -16.83 1.15 11.00
N ALA A 18 -17.19 -0.13 11.03
CA ALA A 18 -18.43 -0.59 10.43
C ALA A 18 -19.58 0.08 11.20
N GLU A 19 -20.39 0.89 10.52
CA GLU A 19 -21.62 1.45 11.06
C GLU A 19 -22.65 0.33 11.30
N LEU A 20 -22.41 -0.49 12.33
CA LEU A 20 -23.29 -1.55 12.79
C LEU A 20 -23.58 -1.32 14.28
N PRO A 21 -24.82 -1.54 14.76
CA PRO A 21 -25.22 -1.25 16.13
C PRO A 21 -24.24 -1.81 17.16
N ALA A 22 -23.96 -1.00 18.18
CA ALA A 22 -22.86 -1.03 19.15
C ALA A 22 -22.65 -2.32 19.99
N ALA A 23 -23.33 -3.42 19.67
CA ALA A 23 -23.24 -4.68 20.41
C ALA A 23 -22.33 -5.75 19.77
N ALA A 24 -21.87 -5.57 18.53
CA ALA A 24 -21.00 -6.54 17.84
C ALA A 24 -20.16 -5.94 16.70
N ALA A 25 -19.68 -4.70 16.84
CA ALA A 25 -18.83 -4.09 15.81
C ALA A 25 -17.43 -4.73 15.85
N ASP A 26 -17.26 -5.81 15.10
CA ASP A 26 -15.94 -6.31 14.72
C ASP A 26 -15.29 -5.24 13.83
N LYS A 27 -14.12 -4.72 14.25
CA LYS A 27 -13.42 -3.70 13.47
C LYS A 27 -12.98 -4.31 12.15
N VAL A 28 -13.47 -3.78 11.03
CA VAL A 28 -13.08 -4.27 9.71
C VAL A 28 -11.74 -3.64 9.38
N SER A 29 -10.68 -4.44 9.38
CA SER A 29 -9.36 -4.00 8.94
C SER A 29 -9.20 -4.22 7.43
N ILE A 30 -8.86 -3.15 6.71
CA ILE A 30 -8.64 -3.18 5.25
C ILE A 30 -7.18 -2.81 4.96
N PRO A 31 -6.43 -3.59 4.17
CA PRO A 31 -5.10 -3.21 3.73
C PRO A 31 -5.15 -1.90 2.93
N LEU A 32 -4.24 -0.95 3.23
CA LEU A 32 -4.12 0.31 2.49
C LEU A 32 -3.98 0.06 0.98
N LEU A 33 -3.21 -0.98 0.62
CA LEU A 33 -3.01 -1.37 -0.77
C LEU A 33 -4.34 -1.69 -1.48
N GLU A 34 -5.25 -2.39 -0.81
CA GLU A 34 -6.54 -2.79 -1.37
C GLU A 34 -7.44 -1.58 -1.62
N TRP A 35 -7.49 -0.66 -0.66
CA TRP A 35 -8.23 0.59 -0.81
C TRP A 35 -7.68 1.50 -1.93
N VAL A 36 -6.36 1.61 -2.06
CA VAL A 36 -5.76 2.39 -3.15
C VAL A 36 -6.03 1.75 -4.52
N TRP A 37 -6.08 0.41 -4.61
CA TRP A 37 -6.51 -0.28 -5.84
C TRP A 37 -7.95 0.05 -6.21
N ASP A 38 -8.87 0.10 -5.24
CA ASP A 38 -10.26 0.49 -5.50
C ASP A 38 -10.36 1.92 -6.06
N LEU A 39 -9.55 2.85 -5.54
CA LEU A 39 -9.47 4.21 -6.06
C LEU A 39 -8.86 4.27 -7.46
N TYR A 40 -7.83 3.47 -7.74
CA TYR A 40 -7.22 3.37 -9.07
C TYR A 40 -8.20 2.87 -10.13
N GLU A 41 -8.97 1.82 -9.83
CA GLU A 41 -9.99 1.28 -10.74
C GLU A 41 -11.12 2.28 -11.01
N LYS A 42 -11.44 3.13 -10.01
CA LYS A 42 -12.42 4.22 -10.14
C LYS A 42 -11.86 5.49 -10.79
N SER A 43 -10.59 5.49 -11.21
CA SER A 43 -9.90 6.70 -11.73
C SER A 43 -9.89 7.87 -10.75
N ALA A 44 -9.97 7.57 -9.45
CA ALA A 44 -10.04 8.50 -8.34
C ALA A 44 -8.79 8.42 -7.43
N ILE A 45 -7.68 7.87 -7.93
CA ILE A 45 -6.49 7.57 -7.11
C ILE A 45 -5.96 8.77 -6.34
N VAL A 46 -6.09 9.99 -6.87
CA VAL A 46 -5.66 11.23 -6.19
C VAL A 46 -6.43 11.53 -4.90
N GLU A 47 -7.61 10.94 -4.69
CA GLU A 47 -8.35 11.00 -3.42
C GLU A 47 -7.63 10.25 -2.29
N ALA A 48 -6.64 9.41 -2.63
CA ALA A 48 -5.78 8.78 -1.64
C ALA A 48 -4.89 9.79 -0.90
N LEU A 49 -4.70 11.01 -1.43
CA LEU A 49 -3.84 12.03 -0.86
C LEU A 49 -4.21 12.36 0.60
N ASP A 50 -3.20 12.51 1.44
CA ASP A 50 -3.36 13.01 2.81
C ASP A 50 -3.97 14.42 2.77
N GLU A 51 -5.06 14.62 3.49
CA GLU A 51 -5.74 15.92 3.62
C GLU A 51 -4.80 17.02 4.12
N ARG A 52 -3.79 16.65 4.93
CA ARG A 52 -2.76 17.56 5.42
C ARG A 52 -1.86 18.11 4.32
N LEU A 53 -1.75 17.39 3.20
CA LEU A 53 -1.01 17.80 2.02
C LEU A 53 -1.90 18.56 1.02
N ASN A 54 -3.21 18.36 1.06
CA ASN A 54 -4.15 18.98 0.11
C ASN A 54 -4.25 20.52 0.23
N GLY A 55 -3.88 21.08 1.39
CA GLY A 55 -3.86 22.53 1.63
C GLY A 55 -2.50 23.20 1.41
N ASP A 56 -1.45 22.47 1.05
CA ASP A 56 -0.11 23.04 0.86
C ASP A 56 -0.04 23.80 -0.48
N GLU A 57 0.53 24.99 -0.46
CA GLU A 57 0.64 25.92 -1.59
C GLU A 57 1.48 25.34 -2.75
N GLN A 58 2.27 24.29 -2.49
CA GLN A 58 2.98 23.49 -3.52
C GLN A 58 2.05 22.57 -4.34
N LEU A 59 0.88 22.22 -3.79
CA LEU A 59 -0.22 21.53 -4.46
C LEU A 59 -1.33 22.50 -4.91
N GLY A 60 -1.27 23.75 -4.43
CA GLY A 60 -2.20 24.84 -4.70
C GLY A 60 -1.92 25.63 -5.98
N ASP A 61 -2.99 25.91 -6.73
CA ASP A 61 -3.12 26.73 -7.96
C ASP A 61 -2.27 26.36 -9.20
N GLY A 62 -1.12 25.74 -9.04
CA GLY A 62 -0.34 25.17 -10.14
C GLY A 62 -0.81 23.76 -10.49
N HIS A 63 -1.14 23.50 -11.76
CA HIS A 63 -1.41 22.16 -12.32
C HIS A 63 -0.25 21.14 -12.10
N ASP A 64 0.84 21.54 -11.45
CA ASP A 64 2.06 20.76 -11.28
C ASP A 64 2.07 19.83 -10.06
N GLY A 65 1.31 20.10 -9.00
CA GLY A 65 1.32 19.21 -7.82
C GLY A 65 0.53 17.90 -8.04
N LYS A 66 -0.64 17.99 -8.69
CA LYS A 66 -1.56 16.84 -8.87
C LYS A 66 -0.94 15.69 -9.68
N TRP A 67 -0.13 16.00 -10.70
CA TRP A 67 0.50 14.94 -11.50
C TRP A 67 1.57 14.17 -10.71
N GLN A 68 2.28 14.84 -9.80
CA GLN A 68 3.28 14.21 -8.94
C GLN A 68 2.61 13.24 -7.96
N VAL A 69 1.50 13.66 -7.33
CA VAL A 69 0.69 12.80 -6.45
C VAL A 69 0.18 11.58 -7.20
N HIS A 70 -0.48 11.78 -8.35
CA HIS A 70 -0.99 10.70 -9.17
C HIS A 70 0.12 9.70 -9.54
N ARG A 71 1.26 10.19 -9.98
CA ARG A 71 2.42 9.38 -10.39
C ARG A 71 3.04 8.64 -9.22
N ALA A 72 3.18 9.27 -8.05
CA ALA A 72 3.68 8.62 -6.84
C ALA A 72 2.77 7.47 -6.40
N LEU A 73 1.45 7.64 -6.49
CA LEU A 73 0.47 6.61 -6.15
C LEU A 73 0.50 5.44 -7.15
N VAL A 74 0.53 5.72 -8.46
CA VAL A 74 0.63 4.68 -9.50
C VAL A 74 1.96 3.92 -9.39
N VAL A 75 3.08 4.61 -9.17
CA VAL A 75 4.37 3.95 -8.93
C VAL A 75 4.34 3.12 -7.65
N GLY A 76 3.70 3.63 -6.59
CA GLY A 76 3.47 2.89 -5.34
C GLY A 76 2.74 1.57 -5.56
N LEU A 77 1.71 1.54 -6.41
CA LEU A 77 1.01 0.33 -6.83
C LEU A 77 1.89 -0.57 -7.71
N TRP A 78 2.60 0.01 -8.68
CA TRP A 78 3.43 -0.73 -9.64
C TRP A 78 4.55 -1.53 -8.97
N CYS A 79 5.03 -1.09 -7.80
CA CYS A 79 6.05 -1.77 -7.02
C CYS A 79 5.51 -2.89 -6.10
N THR A 80 4.20 -3.13 -6.07
CA THR A 80 3.54 -4.14 -5.20
C THR A 80 3.13 -5.48 -5.83
N PRO A 81 3.49 -5.84 -7.08
CA PRO A 81 3.24 -7.19 -7.58
C PRO A 81 3.76 -8.29 -6.63
N PRO A 82 2.99 -9.37 -6.45
CA PRO A 82 3.39 -10.49 -5.61
C PRO A 82 4.56 -11.26 -6.23
N ASP A 83 4.59 -11.35 -7.56
CA ASP A 83 5.75 -11.85 -8.30
C ASP A 83 6.88 -10.81 -8.31
N PRO A 84 8.06 -11.11 -7.74
CA PRO A 84 9.21 -10.21 -7.78
C PRO A 84 9.67 -9.88 -9.20
N SER A 85 9.48 -10.79 -10.15
CA SER A 85 9.90 -10.60 -11.54
C SER A 85 9.06 -9.54 -12.27
N ALA A 86 7.82 -9.35 -11.82
CA ALA A 86 6.91 -8.34 -12.32
C ALA A 86 7.15 -6.94 -11.71
N ARG A 87 7.99 -6.83 -10.67
CA ARG A 87 8.32 -5.54 -10.05
C ARG A 87 9.27 -4.75 -10.96
N PRO A 88 9.07 -3.43 -11.12
CA PRO A 88 10.00 -2.60 -11.87
C PRO A 88 11.37 -2.54 -11.19
N SER A 89 12.43 -2.38 -11.98
CA SER A 89 13.74 -2.06 -11.44
C SER A 89 13.73 -0.68 -10.77
N ALA A 90 14.64 -0.47 -9.81
CA ALA A 90 14.75 0.79 -9.10
C ALA A 90 14.92 1.99 -10.04
N VAL A 91 15.80 1.84 -11.02
CA VAL A 91 16.03 2.85 -12.07
C VAL A 91 14.75 3.18 -12.82
N ARG A 92 13.95 2.16 -13.17
CA ARG A 92 12.75 2.35 -13.99
C ARG A 92 11.67 3.10 -13.22
N PHE A 93 11.37 2.71 -11.99
CA PHE A 93 10.34 3.41 -11.23
C PHE A 93 10.78 4.82 -10.83
N MET A 94 12.08 5.05 -10.60
CA MET A 94 12.63 6.39 -10.32
C MET A 94 12.50 7.33 -11.53
N ASN A 95 12.83 6.85 -12.72
CA ASN A 95 12.64 7.62 -13.96
C ASN A 95 11.17 7.98 -14.16
N VAL A 96 10.27 7.01 -13.95
CA VAL A 96 8.84 7.27 -13.99
C VAL A 96 8.46 8.28 -12.91
N LEU A 97 8.96 8.19 -11.68
CA LEU A 97 8.58 9.10 -10.61
C LEU A 97 9.01 10.56 -10.84
N GLN A 98 10.23 10.77 -11.35
CA GLN A 98 10.84 12.10 -11.46
C GLN A 98 10.47 12.86 -12.74
N SER A 99 10.09 12.16 -13.80
CA SER A 99 9.91 12.76 -15.12
C SER A 99 8.44 12.79 -15.53
N LYS A 100 7.91 14.00 -15.73
CA LYS A 100 6.54 14.23 -16.23
C LYS A 100 6.31 13.65 -17.63
N GLU A 101 7.36 13.67 -18.46
CA GLU A 101 7.37 13.23 -19.86
C GLU A 101 7.29 11.71 -20.03
N VAL A 102 7.70 10.94 -19.01
CA VAL A 102 7.70 9.48 -19.08
C VAL A 102 6.29 8.96 -18.85
N THR A 103 5.76 8.15 -19.76
CA THR A 103 4.40 7.62 -19.61
C THR A 103 4.26 6.70 -18.39
N LEU A 104 3.12 6.81 -17.72
CA LEU A 104 2.78 5.93 -16.59
C LEU A 104 2.41 4.53 -17.11
N PRO A 105 2.77 3.47 -16.38
CA PRO A 105 2.32 2.14 -16.69
C PRO A 105 0.81 2.02 -16.44
N THR A 106 0.11 1.31 -17.31
CA THR A 106 -1.25 0.84 -17.02
C THR A 106 -1.15 -0.42 -16.17
N LEU A 107 -1.80 -0.41 -15.01
CA LEU A 107 -1.74 -1.52 -14.07
C LEU A 107 -3.03 -2.33 -14.10
N SER A 108 -2.93 -3.62 -13.81
CA SER A 108 -4.08 -4.51 -13.63
C SER A 108 -4.08 -5.01 -12.20
N ARG A 109 -5.24 -4.95 -11.53
CA ARG A 109 -5.36 -5.40 -10.15
C ARG A 109 -5.03 -6.89 -10.05
N PRO A 110 -4.06 -7.28 -9.22
CA PRO A 110 -3.77 -8.68 -8.98
C PRO A 110 -4.97 -9.35 -8.30
N ARG A 111 -5.15 -10.67 -8.44
CA ARG A 111 -6.34 -11.34 -7.87
C ARG A 111 -6.30 -11.35 -6.33
N PRO A 112 -7.47 -11.36 -5.64
CA PRO A 112 -7.61 -11.47 -4.18
C PRO A 112 -6.67 -12.46 -3.48
N SER A 113 -6.51 -13.65 -4.06
CA SER A 113 -5.67 -14.69 -3.48
C SER A 113 -4.16 -14.44 -3.59
N SER A 114 -3.71 -13.46 -4.39
CA SER A 114 -2.30 -13.29 -4.74
C SER A 114 -1.53 -12.36 -3.81
N TYR A 115 -2.22 -11.52 -3.03
CA TYR A 115 -1.61 -10.70 -1.97
C TYR A 115 -1.55 -11.42 -0.62
N ILE A 116 -2.07 -12.66 -0.53
CA ILE A 116 -1.72 -13.55 0.56
C ILE A 116 -0.21 -13.79 0.44
N PHE A 117 0.55 -13.16 1.33
CA PHE A 117 1.97 -13.39 1.50
C PHE A 117 2.15 -14.89 1.71
N ARG A 118 2.49 -15.62 0.65
CA ARG A 118 2.84 -17.04 0.71
C ARG A 118 4.23 -17.12 1.33
N GLY A 119 4.32 -16.75 2.60
CA GLY A 119 5.40 -17.17 3.47
C GLY A 119 5.36 -18.69 3.46
N SER A 120 6.42 -19.29 2.93
CA SER A 120 6.66 -20.73 2.95
C SER A 120 6.82 -21.21 4.40
N HIS A 121 5.75 -21.26 5.18
CA HIS A 121 5.66 -22.01 6.43
C HIS A 121 4.28 -22.63 6.49
N GLY A 122 4.22 -23.94 6.29
CA GLY A 122 2.98 -24.70 6.39
C GLY A 122 2.40 -24.56 7.79
N TYR A 123 1.23 -23.95 7.90
CA TYR A 123 0.34 -24.16 9.02
C TYR A 123 -0.97 -24.70 8.47
N ASN A 124 -1.29 -25.92 8.87
CA ASN A 124 -2.63 -26.48 8.73
C ASN A 124 -3.59 -25.55 9.46
N VAL A 125 -4.65 -25.12 8.79
CA VAL A 125 -5.75 -24.44 9.47
C VAL A 125 -6.46 -25.47 10.33
N SER A 126 -6.21 -25.39 11.64
CA SER A 126 -7.06 -25.96 12.66
C SER A 126 -7.24 -24.89 13.71
N SER A 127 -8.47 -24.38 13.75
CA SER A 127 -8.93 -23.36 14.67
C SER A 127 -8.58 -23.76 16.11
N SER A 128 -7.81 -22.94 16.82
CA SER A 128 -7.88 -22.76 18.28
C SER A 128 -6.91 -21.66 18.74
N SER A 129 -7.44 -20.71 19.50
CA SER A 129 -6.74 -19.57 20.09
C SER A 129 -5.68 -19.99 21.11
N ALA A 130 -4.45 -19.48 20.98
CA ALA A 130 -3.52 -19.31 22.11
C ALA A 130 -2.35 -18.38 21.74
N ASN A 131 -2.07 -17.42 22.62
CA ASN A 131 -0.92 -16.54 22.59
C ASN A 131 0.40 -17.33 22.61
N VAL A 132 1.35 -16.98 21.74
CA VAL A 132 2.75 -17.39 21.89
C VAL A 132 3.67 -16.20 21.62
N CYS A 133 4.30 -15.74 22.71
CA CYS A 133 5.51 -14.95 22.73
C CYS A 133 6.66 -15.81 22.16
N SER A 134 7.54 -15.24 21.34
CA SER A 134 8.80 -15.88 20.99
C SER A 134 9.96 -14.93 21.28
N ASP A 135 10.68 -15.28 22.35
CA ASP A 135 11.96 -14.74 22.78
C ASP A 135 13.02 -14.85 21.66
N VAL A 136 13.81 -13.79 21.46
CA VAL A 136 14.96 -13.81 20.55
C VAL A 136 16.24 -14.07 21.36
N SER A 137 16.85 -15.23 21.14
CA SER A 137 18.16 -15.55 21.73
C SER A 137 19.28 -15.10 20.78
N TRP A 138 20.17 -14.24 21.27
CA TRP A 138 21.30 -13.71 20.52
C TRP A 138 22.51 -14.64 20.64
N ALA A 139 22.96 -15.23 19.54
CA ALA A 139 24.25 -15.91 19.47
C ALA A 139 25.27 -14.96 18.82
N SER A 140 26.16 -14.38 19.64
CA SER A 140 27.36 -13.68 19.17
C SER A 140 28.40 -14.70 18.72
N SER A 141 28.91 -14.55 17.49
CA SER A 141 30.17 -15.16 17.04
C SER A 141 31.11 -14.03 16.63
N GLY A 142 32.02 -13.68 17.52
CA GLY A 142 33.19 -12.85 17.23
C GLY A 142 34.41 -13.74 17.04
N ARG A 143 35.16 -13.47 15.97
CA ARG A 143 36.45 -14.06 15.63
C ARG A 143 37.57 -13.46 16.48
#